data_AF-Q1IKT3-F1
#
_entry.id   AF-Q1IKT3-F1
#
_cell.length_a   1.000
_cell.length_b   1.000
_cell.length_c   1.000
_cell.angle_alpha   90.00
_cell.angle_beta   90.00
_cell.angle_gamma   90.00
#
_symmetry.space_group_name_H-M   'P 1'
#
loop_
_entity.id
_entity.type
_entity.pdbx_description
1 polymer ?
#
loop_
_entity_poly.entity_id
_entity_poly.type
_entity_poly.pdbx_seq_one_letter_code
_entity_poly.pdbx_strand_id
1 'polypeptide(L)'
;MKRLVVFGLLVFLQVSFTRVAHGQCVALGTVAPVTTYSAAGVYLSSLTDGNIAHGSNIQFDGNGIPMVLASGVFVYNPVTVSQWALQQYSYSVAYGTAGAQANLVKGADWLMSVQDATTGIWYINYSFTVAGMGVTLSPPWGGAMAQGQAISVLSRAYQVTHDEKYLTAASKALAPLAKKVSEGGLTDDFFGDPNLPHYEEYPTVPASYTLNGFMFTLVGLYDLSAFDATALSMYNAGLKTLDAELPYHEMGGISAYHLGHITNAPRGPHVAWSYHLVHLQLLGALKYLNPTDKVVSFYYGQWCSYQRALSQIVLSPASGTTFKAGQLFYLNAQINPNYAIGFANLTDGGTPVSKATLGNGRAIFRIDNPTAGTHNYQVSYTSDGTVPSVTSNVLSITVTP
;
A
#
# COMPACT_ATOMS: atom_id res chain seq x y z
N MET A 1 -21.53 12.79 -20.52
CA MET A 1 -21.08 13.07 -19.13
C MET A 1 -19.67 12.53 -18.97
N LYS A 2 -18.68 13.41 -18.91
CA LYS A 2 -17.25 13.06 -18.82
C LYS A 2 -16.96 12.59 -17.38
N ARG A 3 -16.47 11.37 -17.21
CA ARG A 3 -16.00 10.85 -15.91
C ARG A 3 -14.72 11.60 -15.52
N LEU A 4 -14.79 12.31 -14.40
CA LEU A 4 -13.64 12.95 -13.77
C LEU A 4 -12.72 11.84 -13.24
N VAL A 5 -11.52 11.72 -13.80
CA VAL A 5 -10.48 10.82 -13.29
C VAL A 5 -9.92 11.45 -12.04
N VAL A 6 -10.21 10.86 -10.88
CA VAL A 6 -9.65 11.25 -9.58
C VAL A 6 -8.22 10.73 -9.53
N PHE A 7 -7.25 11.64 -9.63
CA PHE A 7 -5.83 11.34 -9.47
C PHE A 7 -5.51 11.19 -7.97
N GLY A 8 -5.64 9.96 -7.46
CA GLY A 8 -4.90 9.55 -6.26
C GLY A 8 -3.44 9.34 -6.62
N LEU A 9 -2.52 9.75 -5.73
CA LEU A 9 -1.08 9.48 -5.85
C LEU A 9 -0.88 7.95 -5.96
N LEU A 10 -0.78 7.44 -7.19
CA LEU A 10 -0.50 6.03 -7.45
C LEU A 10 0.96 5.74 -7.09
N VAL A 11 1.16 4.98 -6.03
CA VAL A 11 2.41 4.24 -5.80
C VAL A 11 2.47 3.13 -6.87
N PHE A 12 3.46 3.18 -7.76
CA PHE A 12 3.68 2.16 -8.78
C PHE A 12 4.19 0.87 -8.12
N LEU A 13 3.78 -0.29 -8.63
CA LEU A 13 4.10 -1.62 -8.11
C LEU A 13 4.34 -2.56 -9.33
N GLN A 14 5.57 -3.10 -9.54
CA GLN A 14 5.90 -4.20 -10.49
C GLN A 14 6.68 -5.37 -9.84
N VAL A 15 6.37 -6.64 -10.21
CA VAL A 15 6.44 -7.87 -9.35
C VAL A 15 7.59 -8.87 -9.61
N SER A 16 8.03 -9.61 -8.56
CA SER A 16 8.79 -10.89 -8.60
C SER A 16 8.53 -11.77 -7.33
N PHE A 17 8.73 -13.10 -7.35
CA PHE A 17 8.10 -14.10 -6.42
C PHE A 17 9.04 -14.99 -5.54
N THR A 18 8.62 -15.34 -4.30
CA THR A 18 9.00 -16.55 -3.51
C THR A 18 7.87 -16.99 -2.52
N ARG A 19 7.80 -18.29 -2.14
CA ARG A 19 6.74 -18.91 -1.30
C ARG A 19 7.03 -18.82 0.21
N VAL A 20 6.01 -18.61 1.07
CA VAL A 20 6.10 -18.73 2.56
C VAL A 20 4.83 -19.36 3.19
N ALA A 21 4.98 -19.95 4.39
CA ALA A 21 4.03 -20.82 5.12
C ALA A 21 2.89 -20.10 5.90
N HIS A 22 1.96 -20.90 6.44
CA HIS A 22 0.72 -20.49 7.13
C HIS A 22 0.94 -19.53 8.32
N GLY A 23 0.09 -18.49 8.42
CA GLY A 23 0.14 -17.47 9.48
C GLY A 23 0.81 -16.15 9.08
N GLN A 24 1.38 -16.07 7.88
CA GLN A 24 1.93 -14.84 7.30
C GLN A 24 1.02 -14.34 6.17
N CYS A 25 0.99 -13.02 5.96
CA CYS A 25 0.43 -12.45 4.72
C CYS A 25 1.12 -13.13 3.54
N VAL A 26 0.36 -13.55 2.53
CA VAL A 26 0.98 -14.19 1.37
C VAL A 26 1.67 -13.08 0.57
N ALA A 27 2.95 -13.24 0.23
CA ALA A 27 3.63 -12.36 -0.69
C ALA A 27 2.98 -12.51 -2.08
N LEU A 28 2.07 -11.60 -2.41
CA LEU A 28 1.31 -11.60 -3.65
C LEU A 28 1.52 -10.26 -4.32
N GLY A 29 2.39 -10.25 -5.31
CA GLY A 29 2.87 -9.01 -5.90
C GLY A 29 3.94 -8.31 -5.06
N THR A 30 4.15 -7.04 -5.38
CA THR A 30 5.21 -6.13 -4.92
C THR A 30 5.20 -5.73 -3.46
N VAL A 31 4.15 -6.02 -2.70
CA VAL A 31 4.14 -5.67 -1.28
C VAL A 31 4.49 -6.95 -0.54
N ALA A 32 5.79 -7.21 -0.45
CA ALA A 32 6.29 -8.24 0.44
C ALA A 32 5.80 -7.91 1.86
N PRO A 33 5.31 -8.90 2.64
CA PRO A 33 4.99 -8.66 4.04
C PRO A 33 6.21 -8.05 4.72
N VAL A 34 6.02 -6.96 5.46
CA VAL A 34 7.11 -6.40 6.27
C VAL A 34 7.39 -7.41 7.39
N THR A 35 8.40 -8.25 7.18
CA THR A 35 8.82 -9.28 8.13
C THR A 35 9.85 -8.75 9.12
N THR A 36 10.49 -7.63 8.78
CA THR A 36 11.40 -6.85 9.63
C THR A 36 11.26 -5.36 9.33
N TYR A 37 11.46 -4.52 10.34
CA TYR A 37 11.60 -3.07 10.17
C TYR A 37 12.65 -2.52 11.13
N SER A 38 13.47 -1.57 10.66
CA SER A 38 14.44 -0.83 11.47
C SER A 38 14.58 0.58 10.95
N ALA A 39 14.79 1.55 11.85
CA ALA A 39 15.03 2.95 11.50
C ALA A 39 16.30 3.17 10.65
N ALA A 40 17.21 2.20 10.64
CA ALA A 40 18.44 2.18 9.84
C ALA A 40 18.40 1.19 8.66
N GLY A 41 17.27 0.49 8.48
CA GLY A 41 17.10 -0.54 7.47
C GLY A 41 16.41 -0.02 6.21
N VAL A 42 16.22 -0.94 5.26
CA VAL A 42 15.31 -0.77 4.12
C VAL A 42 13.97 -0.21 4.62
N TYR A 43 13.50 0.85 3.95
CA TYR A 43 12.24 1.49 4.31
C TYR A 43 11.07 0.70 3.74
N LEU A 44 10.30 0.05 4.63
CA LEU A 44 9.09 -0.70 4.31
C LEU A 44 9.30 -1.67 3.12
N SER A 45 8.48 -1.60 2.06
CA SER A 45 8.61 -2.41 0.84
C SER A 45 9.27 -1.68 -0.33
N SER A 46 10.01 -0.60 -0.09
CA SER A 46 10.58 0.25 -1.15
C SER A 46 11.47 -0.47 -2.17
N LEU A 47 12.04 -1.62 -1.84
CA LEU A 47 12.80 -2.47 -2.76
C LEU A 47 11.93 -3.19 -3.80
N THR A 48 10.71 -3.53 -3.41
CA THR A 48 9.76 -4.27 -4.25
C THR A 48 8.68 -3.36 -4.82
N ASP A 49 8.56 -2.14 -4.29
CA ASP A 49 7.76 -1.08 -4.89
C ASP A 49 8.33 -0.67 -6.25
N GLY A 50 7.45 -0.22 -7.15
CA GLY A 50 7.85 0.32 -8.43
C GLY A 50 8.81 1.49 -8.25
N ASN A 51 9.84 1.54 -9.10
CA ASN A 51 10.83 2.61 -9.03
C ASN A 51 10.15 3.95 -9.36
N ILE A 52 10.10 4.85 -8.37
CA ILE A 52 9.45 6.16 -8.49
C ILE A 52 10.05 6.97 -9.64
N ALA A 53 11.35 6.80 -9.91
CA ALA A 53 12.01 7.51 -10.99
C ALA A 53 11.51 7.12 -12.40
N HIS A 54 10.77 6.01 -12.52
CA HIS A 54 10.17 5.54 -13.78
C HIS A 54 8.64 5.73 -13.81
N GLY A 55 8.05 6.43 -12.84
CA GLY A 55 6.63 6.76 -12.84
C GLY A 55 6.26 7.68 -14.00
N SER A 56 5.21 7.34 -14.75
CA SER A 56 4.75 8.14 -15.90
C SER A 56 4.27 9.55 -15.55
N ASN A 57 3.97 9.80 -14.28
CA ASN A 57 3.57 11.09 -13.72
C ASN A 57 4.73 11.78 -12.96
N ILE A 58 5.97 11.28 -13.08
CA ILE A 58 7.14 11.84 -12.41
C ILE A 58 8.04 12.50 -13.45
N GLN A 59 8.53 13.70 -13.12
CA GLN A 59 9.55 14.40 -13.89
C GLN A 59 10.61 14.95 -12.94
N PHE A 60 11.89 14.77 -13.25
CA PHE A 60 12.97 15.37 -12.47
C PHE A 60 13.30 16.78 -12.97
N ASP A 61 13.64 17.66 -12.03
CA ASP A 61 14.19 18.97 -12.35
C ASP A 61 15.69 18.91 -12.73
N GLY A 62 16.30 20.06 -13.01
CA GLY A 62 17.73 20.15 -13.35
C GLY A 62 18.69 19.76 -12.23
N ASN A 63 18.23 19.71 -10.98
CA ASN A 63 19.01 19.30 -9.80
C ASN A 63 18.80 17.82 -9.46
N GLY A 64 17.93 17.12 -10.19
CA GLY A 64 17.61 15.72 -9.93
C GLY A 64 16.62 15.52 -8.77
N ILE A 65 15.75 16.49 -8.50
CA ILE A 65 14.64 16.36 -7.54
C ILE A 65 13.35 15.99 -8.30
N PRO A 66 12.59 14.97 -7.85
CA PRO A 66 11.37 14.57 -8.53
C PRO A 66 10.22 15.56 -8.27
N MET A 67 9.48 15.85 -9.33
CA MET A 67 8.19 16.52 -9.34
C MET A 67 7.11 15.53 -9.77
N VAL A 68 5.88 15.76 -9.30
CA VAL A 68 4.71 14.94 -9.64
C VAL A 68 3.74 15.74 -10.51
N LEU A 69 3.11 15.08 -11.48
CA LEU A 69 2.06 15.69 -12.29
C LEU A 69 0.79 15.88 -11.44
N ALA A 70 0.41 17.14 -11.21
CA ALA A 70 -0.84 17.52 -10.56
C ALA A 70 -1.55 18.58 -11.40
N SER A 71 -2.84 18.37 -11.69
CA SER A 71 -3.65 19.33 -12.48
C SER A 71 -3.02 19.73 -13.83
N GLY A 72 -2.32 18.80 -14.47
CA GLY A 72 -1.69 19.01 -15.79
C GLY A 72 -0.33 19.71 -15.77
N VAL A 73 0.21 20.03 -14.60
CA VAL A 73 1.54 20.64 -14.43
C VAL A 73 2.39 19.83 -13.46
N PHE A 74 3.70 19.79 -13.68
CA PHE A 74 4.62 19.15 -12.74
C PHE A 74 4.90 20.10 -11.57
N VAL A 75 4.68 19.61 -10.36
CA VAL A 75 4.83 20.37 -9.11
C VAL A 75 5.67 19.59 -8.12
N TYR A 76 6.36 20.30 -7.24
CA TYR A 76 7.01 19.67 -6.10
C TYR A 76 5.97 19.18 -5.09
N ASN A 77 6.21 17.98 -4.56
CA ASN A 77 5.44 17.42 -3.47
C ASN A 77 6.41 16.77 -2.46
N PRO A 78 6.42 17.19 -1.18
CA PRO A 78 7.32 16.65 -0.17
C PRO A 78 7.16 15.14 0.06
N VAL A 79 5.95 14.59 -0.13
CA VAL A 79 5.70 13.14 -0.09
C VAL A 79 6.46 12.45 -1.23
N THR A 80 6.33 12.94 -2.47
CA THR A 80 7.03 12.36 -3.63
C THR A 80 8.54 12.38 -3.47
N VAL A 81 9.11 13.52 -3.03
CA VAL A 81 10.55 13.63 -2.78
C VAL A 81 10.99 12.70 -1.65
N SER A 82 10.19 12.58 -0.58
CA SER A 82 10.51 11.70 0.55
C SER A 82 10.51 10.23 0.15
N GLN A 83 9.48 9.78 -0.57
CA GLN A 83 9.38 8.39 -1.03
C GLN A 83 10.53 8.03 -1.97
N TRP A 84 10.89 8.94 -2.89
CA TRP A 84 12.06 8.75 -3.75
C TRP A 84 13.34 8.62 -2.93
N ALA A 85 13.60 9.54 -2.00
CA ALA A 85 14.81 9.52 -1.17
C ALA A 85 14.90 8.25 -0.30
N LEU A 86 13.77 7.78 0.26
CA LEU A 86 13.69 6.54 1.05
C LEU A 86 13.92 5.29 0.18
N GLN A 87 13.44 5.29 -1.06
CA GLN A 87 13.71 4.21 -2.01
C GLN A 87 15.19 4.19 -2.42
N GLN A 88 15.80 5.35 -2.67
CA GLN A 88 17.23 5.45 -2.95
C GLN A 88 18.08 4.98 -1.76
N TYR A 89 17.73 5.39 -0.54
CA TYR A 89 18.39 4.86 0.65
C TYR A 89 18.29 3.33 0.73
N SER A 90 17.11 2.78 0.48
CA SER A 90 16.89 1.34 0.55
C SER A 90 17.71 0.58 -0.50
N TYR A 91 17.83 1.11 -1.72
CA TYR A 91 18.75 0.58 -2.74
C TYR A 91 20.22 0.66 -2.30
N SER A 92 20.61 1.73 -1.59
CA SER A 92 21.97 1.85 -1.05
C SER A 92 22.26 0.78 0.01
N VAL A 93 21.32 0.54 0.92
CA VAL A 93 21.44 -0.48 1.99
C VAL A 93 21.45 -1.89 1.41
N ALA A 94 20.58 -2.19 0.43
CA ALA A 94 20.44 -3.52 -0.12
C ALA A 94 21.54 -3.90 -1.12
N TYR A 95 22.01 -2.93 -1.92
CA TYR A 95 22.86 -3.19 -3.09
C TYR A 95 24.20 -2.43 -3.08
N GLY A 96 24.47 -1.58 -2.09
CA GLY A 96 25.73 -0.82 -2.00
C GLY A 96 25.94 0.17 -3.15
N THR A 97 24.86 0.71 -3.73
CA THR A 97 24.94 1.58 -4.91
C THR A 97 25.47 2.97 -4.55
N ALA A 98 26.68 3.29 -5.02
CA ALA A 98 27.41 4.52 -4.69
C ALA A 98 26.65 5.84 -5.02
N GLY A 99 25.69 5.83 -5.95
CA GLY A 99 24.84 6.99 -6.27
C GLY A 99 23.58 7.13 -5.41
N ALA A 100 23.11 6.03 -4.80
CA ALA A 100 21.81 6.00 -4.14
C ALA A 100 21.86 6.69 -2.76
N GLN A 101 22.98 6.58 -2.04
CA GLN A 101 23.22 7.34 -0.81
C GLN A 101 23.30 8.85 -1.07
N ALA A 102 23.93 9.27 -2.17
CA ALA A 102 23.97 10.67 -2.56
C ALA A 102 22.56 11.22 -2.88
N ASN A 103 21.69 10.40 -3.47
CA ASN A 103 20.30 10.78 -3.74
C ASN A 103 19.45 10.90 -2.46
N LEU A 104 19.68 10.07 -1.44
CA LEU A 104 19.09 10.28 -0.11
C LEU A 104 19.47 11.68 0.42
N VAL A 105 20.75 12.01 0.39
CA VAL A 105 21.25 13.32 0.87
C VAL A 105 20.65 14.47 0.07
N LYS A 106 20.56 14.36 -1.25
CA LYS A 106 19.88 15.37 -2.09
C LYS A 106 18.42 15.58 -1.70
N GLY A 107 17.67 14.50 -1.46
CA GLY A 107 16.29 14.59 -1.02
C GLY A 107 16.17 15.25 0.36
N ALA A 108 17.07 14.90 1.28
CA ALA A 108 17.13 15.49 2.63
C ALA A 108 17.46 16.99 2.59
N ASP A 109 18.47 17.39 1.82
CA ASP A 109 18.84 18.80 1.64
C ASP A 109 17.71 19.60 0.99
N TRP A 110 17.02 19.03 -0.01
CA TRP A 110 15.85 19.67 -0.62
C TRP A 110 14.74 19.87 0.40
N LEU A 111 14.39 18.84 1.19
CA LEU A 111 13.37 18.94 2.23
C LEU A 111 13.72 20.04 3.24
N MET A 112 14.97 20.14 3.69
CA MET A 112 15.39 21.21 4.57
C MET A 112 15.22 22.60 3.94
N SER A 113 15.53 22.74 2.64
CA SER A 113 15.45 24.02 1.93
C SER A 113 14.02 24.57 1.80
N VAL A 114 13.01 23.69 1.87
CA VAL A 114 11.59 24.06 1.73
C VAL A 114 10.77 23.84 3.01
N GLN A 115 11.40 23.44 4.12
CA GLN A 115 10.76 23.38 5.42
C GLN A 115 10.47 24.79 5.92
N ASP A 116 9.23 25.06 6.32
CA ASP A 116 8.88 26.39 6.81
C ASP A 116 9.64 26.74 8.10
N ALA A 117 10.22 27.95 8.11
CA ALA A 117 11.11 28.38 9.18
C ALA A 117 10.39 28.61 10.51
N THR A 118 9.10 28.93 10.49
CA THR A 118 8.32 29.28 11.68
C THR A 118 7.54 28.09 12.21
N THR A 119 6.89 27.35 11.32
CA THR A 119 5.94 26.28 11.66
C THR A 119 6.55 24.89 11.58
N GLY A 120 7.65 24.69 10.84
CA GLY A 120 8.22 23.36 10.58
C GLY A 120 7.44 22.51 9.58
N ILE A 121 6.39 23.07 8.95
CA ILE A 121 5.54 22.39 7.97
C ILE A 121 6.24 22.33 6.60
N TRP A 122 6.11 21.20 5.90
CA TRP A 122 6.34 21.12 4.46
C TRP A 122 5.05 21.40 3.69
N TYR A 123 4.91 22.62 3.20
CA TYR A 123 3.69 23.05 2.52
C TYR A 123 3.56 22.47 1.10
N ILE A 124 2.32 22.08 0.77
CA ILE A 124 1.87 21.70 -0.55
C ILE A 124 1.16 22.91 -1.17
N ASN A 125 1.68 23.37 -2.31
CA ASN A 125 1.29 24.64 -2.95
C ASN A 125 0.30 24.47 -4.12
N TYR A 126 -0.51 23.40 -4.11
CA TYR A 126 -1.59 23.20 -5.06
C TYR A 126 -2.87 22.73 -4.35
N SER A 127 -4.02 22.99 -4.97
CA SER A 127 -5.31 22.56 -4.42
C SER A 127 -5.48 21.04 -4.54
N PHE A 128 -6.05 20.41 -3.53
CA PHE A 128 -6.31 18.96 -3.54
C PHE A 128 -7.71 18.65 -3.01
N THR A 129 -8.55 18.01 -3.84
CA THR A 129 -9.85 17.51 -3.42
C THR A 129 -9.69 16.10 -2.86
N VAL A 130 -9.95 15.95 -1.55
CA VAL A 130 -9.90 14.66 -0.87
C VAL A 130 -11.08 13.82 -1.36
N ALA A 131 -10.76 12.82 -2.19
CA ALA A 131 -11.72 11.88 -2.74
C ALA A 131 -12.48 11.19 -1.61
N GLY A 132 -13.77 10.94 -1.77
CA GLY A 132 -14.58 10.35 -0.70
C GLY A 132 -14.98 11.32 0.42
N MET A 133 -14.24 12.41 0.66
CA MET A 133 -14.62 13.51 1.57
C MET A 133 -15.34 14.66 0.86
N GLY A 134 -15.04 14.91 -0.42
CA GLY A 134 -15.55 16.06 -1.17
C GLY A 134 -15.19 17.42 -0.56
N VAL A 135 -14.12 17.46 0.23
CA VAL A 135 -13.50 18.67 0.77
C VAL A 135 -12.28 18.98 -0.08
N THR A 136 -12.08 20.25 -0.41
CA THR A 136 -10.91 20.71 -1.17
C THR A 136 -10.00 21.53 -0.27
N LEU A 137 -8.75 21.08 -0.11
CA LEU A 137 -7.70 21.82 0.55
C LEU A 137 -7.19 22.90 -0.39
N SER A 138 -7.17 24.14 0.07
CA SER A 138 -6.62 25.28 -0.66
C SER A 138 -5.14 25.45 -0.31
N PRO A 139 -4.26 25.77 -1.28
CA PRO A 139 -2.86 26.00 -1.00
C PRO A 139 -2.62 27.33 -0.28
N PRO A 140 -1.53 27.44 0.51
CA PRO A 140 -0.69 26.34 0.96
C PRO A 140 -1.39 25.50 2.04
N TRP A 141 -1.15 24.19 2.06
CA TRP A 141 -1.61 23.31 3.14
C TRP A 141 -0.51 22.32 3.53
N GLY A 142 -0.48 21.86 4.79
CA GLY A 142 0.43 20.82 5.28
C GLY A 142 -0.30 19.49 5.46
N GLY A 143 0.45 18.40 5.63
CA GLY A 143 -0.14 17.09 5.91
C GLY A 143 0.80 16.24 6.76
N ALA A 144 0.25 15.51 7.74
CA ALA A 144 1.04 14.71 8.67
C ALA A 144 1.84 13.60 7.97
N MET A 145 1.34 13.05 6.88
CA MET A 145 2.08 12.08 6.06
C MET A 145 3.36 12.68 5.48
N ALA A 146 3.30 13.93 5.01
CA ALA A 146 4.47 14.64 4.51
C ALA A 146 5.49 14.85 5.63
N GLN A 147 5.04 15.24 6.84
CA GLN A 147 5.91 15.37 8.00
C GLN A 147 6.57 14.04 8.36
N GLY A 148 5.78 12.96 8.47
CA GLY A 148 6.26 11.63 8.83
C GLY A 148 7.33 11.09 7.89
N GLN A 149 7.06 11.12 6.58
CA GLN A 149 8.01 10.60 5.60
C GLN A 149 9.27 11.47 5.50
N ALA A 150 9.15 12.80 5.63
CA ALA A 150 10.31 13.68 5.68
C ALA A 150 11.16 13.44 6.93
N ILE A 151 10.54 13.20 8.09
CA ILE A 151 11.25 12.78 9.32
C ILE A 151 12.02 11.47 9.05
N SER A 152 11.39 10.46 8.45
CA SER A 152 12.06 9.21 8.08
C SER A 152 13.27 9.42 7.17
N VAL A 153 13.22 10.37 6.23
CA VAL A 153 14.34 10.75 5.35
C VAL A 153 15.46 11.40 6.15
N LEU A 154 15.13 12.40 6.96
CA LEU A 154 16.11 13.19 7.72
C LEU A 154 16.82 12.33 8.79
N SER A 155 16.09 11.47 9.49
CA SER A 155 16.69 10.52 10.45
C SER A 155 17.70 9.59 9.78
N ARG A 156 17.42 9.12 8.55
CA ARG A 156 18.35 8.29 7.77
C ARG A 156 19.52 9.09 7.22
N ALA A 157 19.29 10.32 6.77
CA ALA A 157 20.36 11.22 6.33
C ALA A 157 21.35 11.49 7.47
N TYR A 158 20.86 11.74 8.70
CA TYR A 158 21.71 11.83 9.89
C TYR A 158 22.50 10.53 10.13
N GLN A 159 21.86 9.37 10.13
CA GLN A 159 22.57 8.10 10.38
C GLN A 159 23.69 7.82 9.37
N VAL A 160 23.52 8.29 8.13
CA VAL A 160 24.49 8.13 7.05
C VAL A 160 25.63 9.13 7.11
N THR A 161 25.34 10.39 7.46
CA THR A 161 26.28 11.51 7.34
C THR A 161 26.86 11.96 8.67
N HIS A 162 26.17 11.64 9.77
CA HIS A 162 26.38 12.19 11.11
C HIS A 162 26.29 13.72 11.19
N ASP A 163 25.61 14.37 10.25
CA ASP A 163 25.38 15.81 10.26
C ASP A 163 24.11 16.18 11.04
N GLU A 164 24.30 16.83 12.20
CA GLU A 164 23.25 17.25 13.14
C GLU A 164 22.18 18.17 12.54
N LYS A 165 22.47 18.80 11.39
CA LYS A 165 21.48 19.64 10.70
C LYS A 165 20.21 18.86 10.35
N TYR A 166 20.34 17.56 10.05
CA TYR A 166 19.19 16.73 9.69
C TYR A 166 18.32 16.40 10.91
N LEU A 167 18.91 16.10 12.07
CA LEU A 167 18.15 15.92 13.31
C LEU A 167 17.45 17.20 13.73
N THR A 168 18.13 18.35 13.61
CA THR A 168 17.54 19.66 13.91
C THR A 168 16.28 19.91 13.06
N ALA A 169 16.34 19.62 11.75
CA ALA A 169 15.19 19.74 10.86
C ALA A 169 14.08 18.71 11.17
N ALA A 170 14.46 17.47 11.53
CA ALA A 170 13.51 16.42 11.89
C ALA A 170 12.74 16.74 13.18
N SER A 171 13.43 17.19 14.24
CA SER A 171 12.79 17.61 15.50
C SER A 171 11.85 18.80 15.29
N LYS A 172 12.22 19.75 14.43
CA LYS A 172 11.35 20.89 14.09
C LYS A 172 10.02 20.46 13.45
N ALA A 173 10.02 19.34 12.73
CA ALA A 173 8.83 18.82 12.07
C ALA A 173 7.79 18.23 13.04
N LEU A 174 8.13 18.06 14.33
CA LEU A 174 7.22 17.60 15.38
C LEU A 174 6.24 18.69 15.83
N ALA A 175 6.65 19.96 15.77
CA ALA A 175 5.83 21.09 16.22
C ALA A 175 4.41 21.14 15.61
N PRO A 176 4.22 20.99 14.28
CA PRO A 176 2.88 20.99 13.70
C PRO A 176 2.07 19.74 14.06
N LEU A 177 2.71 18.61 14.37
CA LEU A 177 2.06 17.38 14.84
C LEU A 177 1.62 17.46 16.32
N ALA A 178 2.06 18.49 17.06
CA ALA A 178 1.61 18.75 18.43
C ALA A 178 0.49 19.80 18.50
N LYS A 179 0.10 20.37 17.36
CA LYS A 179 -0.83 21.50 17.27
C LYS A 179 -2.10 21.09 16.54
N LYS A 180 -3.25 21.56 17.01
CA LYS A 180 -4.54 21.20 16.41
C LYS A 180 -4.70 21.78 15.01
N VAL A 181 -5.42 21.07 14.13
CA VAL A 181 -5.79 21.58 12.79
C VAL A 181 -6.50 22.94 12.89
N SER A 182 -7.40 23.10 13.86
CA SER A 182 -8.10 24.37 14.14
C SER A 182 -7.19 25.54 14.51
N GLU A 183 -5.95 25.26 14.92
CA GLU A 183 -4.94 26.24 15.29
C GLU A 183 -3.86 26.38 14.20
N GLY A 184 -3.99 25.69 13.07
CA GLY A 184 -3.01 25.66 11.98
C GLY A 184 -1.90 24.61 12.15
N GLY A 185 -2.13 23.59 12.97
CA GLY A 185 -1.31 22.38 13.04
C GLY A 185 -1.89 21.23 12.19
N LEU A 186 -1.53 20.00 12.53
CA LEU A 186 -1.80 18.79 11.74
C LEU A 186 -2.40 17.65 12.58
N THR A 187 -2.90 17.95 13.77
CA THR A 187 -3.47 16.96 14.68
C THR A 187 -4.93 17.24 14.95
N ASP A 188 -5.72 16.19 15.05
CA ASP A 188 -7.09 16.23 15.55
C ASP A 188 -7.25 15.25 16.72
N ASP A 189 -8.21 15.51 17.59
CA ASP A 189 -8.54 14.59 18.69
C ASP A 189 -9.50 13.54 18.12
N PHE A 190 -9.13 12.27 18.06
CA PHE A 190 -9.93 11.21 17.42
C PHE A 190 -11.32 11.14 18.06
N PHE A 191 -12.36 11.51 17.29
CA PHE A 191 -13.73 11.71 17.76
C PHE A 191 -13.86 12.58 19.03
N GLY A 192 -12.97 13.57 19.17
CA GLY A 192 -12.95 14.54 20.26
C GLY A 192 -12.33 14.04 21.57
N ASP A 193 -11.70 12.85 21.63
CA ASP A 193 -10.95 12.42 22.81
C ASP A 193 -9.53 13.04 22.80
N PRO A 194 -9.22 13.97 23.72
CA PRO A 194 -7.91 14.64 23.76
C PRO A 194 -6.74 13.70 24.09
N ASN A 195 -7.00 12.46 24.50
CA ASN A 195 -5.98 11.46 24.77
C ASN A 195 -5.69 10.54 23.57
N LEU A 196 -6.36 10.76 22.45
CA LEU A 196 -6.22 9.97 21.22
C LEU A 196 -5.87 10.91 20.05
N PRO A 197 -4.62 11.42 19.97
CA PRO A 197 -4.22 12.27 18.86
C PRO A 197 -4.19 11.48 17.55
N HIS A 198 -4.89 11.98 16.54
CA HIS A 198 -4.76 11.53 15.14
C HIS A 198 -3.97 12.57 14.35
N TYR A 199 -2.94 12.14 13.64
CA TYR A 199 -2.14 13.01 12.78
C TYR A 199 -2.70 13.00 11.35
N GLU A 200 -3.31 14.10 10.92
CA GLU A 200 -4.11 14.18 9.70
C GLU A 200 -3.24 14.26 8.43
N GLU A 201 -3.35 13.25 7.54
CA GLU A 201 -2.81 13.34 6.17
C GLU A 201 -3.34 14.57 5.44
N TYR A 202 -4.64 14.78 5.61
CA TYR A 202 -5.40 15.89 5.05
C TYR A 202 -6.08 16.62 6.20
N PRO A 203 -5.65 17.84 6.57
CA PRO A 203 -6.26 18.61 7.66
C PRO A 203 -7.62 19.19 7.24
N THR A 204 -8.59 18.32 6.94
CA THR A 204 -9.94 18.70 6.52
C THR A 204 -10.81 19.06 7.71
N VAL A 205 -11.85 19.85 7.46
CA VAL A 205 -12.95 20.07 8.40
C VAL A 205 -14.25 19.67 7.70
N PRO A 206 -15.01 18.66 8.20
CA PRO A 206 -14.67 17.80 9.35
C PRO A 206 -13.43 16.92 9.11
N ALA A 207 -12.87 16.38 10.20
CA ALA A 207 -11.68 15.52 10.20
C ALA A 207 -11.83 14.32 9.26
N SER A 208 -10.75 13.95 8.57
CA SER A 208 -10.77 12.86 7.59
C SER A 208 -10.48 11.51 8.25
N TYR A 209 -9.60 11.50 9.25
CA TYR A 209 -9.00 10.30 9.83
C TYR A 209 -8.49 9.35 8.74
N THR A 210 -7.56 9.84 7.92
CA THR A 210 -6.97 9.06 6.80
C THR A 210 -5.89 8.12 7.32
N LEU A 211 -6.11 6.81 7.15
CA LEU A 211 -5.39 5.78 7.90
C LEU A 211 -3.93 5.60 7.49
N ASN A 212 -3.62 5.51 6.19
CA ASN A 212 -2.25 5.30 5.74
C ASN A 212 -1.35 6.48 6.14
N GLY A 213 -1.81 7.72 6.00
CA GLY A 213 -1.01 8.88 6.31
C GLY A 213 -0.70 8.95 7.80
N PHE A 214 -1.68 8.66 8.65
CA PHE A 214 -1.46 8.53 10.08
C PHE A 214 -0.39 7.47 10.41
N MET A 215 -0.49 6.27 9.85
CA MET A 215 0.50 5.22 10.08
C MET A 215 1.89 5.55 9.50
N PHE A 216 1.99 6.23 8.36
CA PHE A 216 3.27 6.75 7.86
C PHE A 216 3.89 7.77 8.83
N THR A 217 3.06 8.62 9.45
CA THR A 217 3.51 9.52 10.51
C THR A 217 4.05 8.75 11.72
N LEU A 218 3.38 7.69 12.16
CA LEU A 218 3.88 6.84 13.25
C LEU A 218 5.25 6.22 12.93
N VAL A 219 5.44 5.73 11.70
CA VAL A 219 6.74 5.21 11.25
C VAL A 219 7.82 6.29 11.31
N GLY A 220 7.53 7.52 10.87
CA GLY A 220 8.45 8.67 10.98
C GLY A 220 8.80 9.02 12.43
N LEU A 221 7.80 9.08 13.31
CA LEU A 221 8.01 9.34 14.74
C LEU A 221 8.88 8.25 15.38
N TYR A 222 8.66 6.98 15.04
CA TYR A 222 9.50 5.87 15.48
C TYR A 222 10.95 6.04 14.99
N ASP A 223 11.16 6.37 13.71
CA ASP A 223 12.50 6.55 13.14
C ASP A 223 13.32 7.65 13.84
N LEU A 224 12.65 8.68 14.38
CA LEU A 224 13.27 9.76 15.15
C LEU A 224 13.37 9.49 16.66
N SER A 225 12.58 8.55 17.18
CA SER A 225 12.42 8.30 18.64
C SER A 225 13.72 7.97 19.38
N ALA A 226 14.72 7.41 18.69
CA ALA A 226 16.03 7.14 19.27
C ALA A 226 16.85 8.42 19.55
N PHE A 227 16.48 9.54 18.93
CA PHE A 227 17.18 10.81 18.99
C PHE A 227 16.34 11.92 19.66
N ASP A 228 15.01 11.78 19.69
CA ASP A 228 14.08 12.77 20.27
C ASP A 228 13.00 12.09 21.12
N ALA A 229 13.01 12.36 22.43
CA ALA A 229 12.04 11.82 23.38
C ALA A 229 10.61 12.31 23.12
N THR A 230 10.45 13.49 22.49
CA THR A 230 9.14 14.01 22.08
C THR A 230 8.54 13.12 21.00
N ALA A 231 9.36 12.72 20.01
CA ALA A 231 8.92 11.80 18.97
C ALA A 231 8.49 10.44 19.54
N LEU A 232 9.21 9.91 20.54
CA LEU A 232 8.83 8.68 21.24
C LEU A 232 7.47 8.83 21.95
N SER A 233 7.25 9.94 22.66
CA SER A 233 5.97 10.22 23.33
C SER A 233 4.81 10.29 22.35
N MET A 234 4.99 11.01 21.24
CA MET A 234 4.01 11.15 20.17
C MET A 234 3.72 9.84 19.45
N TYR A 235 4.75 9.01 19.23
CA TYR A 235 4.60 7.66 18.67
C TYR A 235 3.74 6.78 19.57
N ASN A 236 4.03 6.74 20.87
CA ASN A 236 3.27 5.93 21.83
C ASN A 236 1.82 6.39 21.96
N ALA A 237 1.57 7.70 21.99
CA ALA A 237 0.22 8.25 22.00
C ALA A 237 -0.52 7.89 20.70
N GLY A 238 0.17 7.98 19.55
CA GLY A 238 -0.39 7.61 18.25
C GLY A 238 -0.71 6.11 18.12
N LEU A 239 0.11 5.21 18.68
CA LEU A 239 -0.22 3.77 18.72
C LEU A 239 -1.51 3.50 19.51
N LYS A 240 -1.71 4.18 20.64
CA LYS A 240 -2.95 4.08 21.41
C LYS A 240 -4.17 4.56 20.59
N THR A 241 -4.01 5.63 19.82
CA THR A 241 -5.05 6.09 18.88
C THR A 241 -5.31 5.06 17.79
N LEU A 242 -4.26 4.49 17.19
CA LEU A 242 -4.39 3.47 16.14
C LEU A 242 -5.19 2.25 16.63
N ASP A 243 -4.95 1.79 17.86
CA ASP A 243 -5.73 0.71 18.47
C ASP A 243 -7.23 1.04 18.57
N ALA A 244 -7.56 2.29 18.91
CA ALA A 244 -8.94 2.75 18.99
C ALA A 244 -9.58 2.97 17.61
N GLU A 245 -8.77 3.38 16.62
CA GLU A 245 -9.21 3.79 15.28
C GLU A 245 -9.40 2.60 14.33
N LEU A 246 -8.54 1.57 14.38
CA LEU A 246 -8.56 0.43 13.45
C LEU A 246 -9.93 -0.23 13.25
N PRO A 247 -10.76 -0.45 14.30
CA PRO A 247 -12.10 -1.01 14.13
C PRO A 247 -13.01 -0.20 13.20
N TYR A 248 -12.85 1.11 13.14
CA TYR A 248 -13.68 1.98 12.28
C TYR A 248 -13.31 1.89 10.81
N HIS A 249 -12.12 1.36 10.48
CA HIS A 249 -11.68 1.15 9.11
C HIS A 249 -12.05 -0.22 8.55
N GLU A 250 -12.58 -1.15 9.35
CA GLU A 250 -12.99 -2.47 8.92
C GLU A 250 -14.30 -2.43 8.11
N MET A 251 -14.25 -2.84 6.82
CA MET A 251 -15.40 -2.78 5.91
C MET A 251 -15.85 -4.15 5.39
N GLY A 252 -15.56 -5.24 6.11
CA GLY A 252 -16.05 -6.58 5.82
C GLY A 252 -15.40 -7.20 4.57
N GLY A 253 -14.07 -7.15 4.49
CA GLY A 253 -13.32 -7.70 3.35
C GLY A 253 -12.32 -6.73 2.71
N ILE A 254 -12.30 -5.48 3.16
CA ILE A 254 -11.38 -4.43 2.75
C ILE A 254 -11.30 -3.40 3.89
N SER A 255 -10.28 -2.54 3.87
CA SER A 255 -10.20 -1.41 4.79
C SER A 255 -10.56 -0.09 4.12
N ALA A 256 -11.25 0.78 4.86
CA ALA A 256 -11.54 2.15 4.46
C ALA A 256 -10.26 2.98 4.44
N TYR A 257 -10.11 3.83 3.42
CA TYR A 257 -9.01 4.78 3.28
C TYR A 257 -9.06 5.86 4.37
N HIS A 258 -10.25 6.37 4.65
CA HIS A 258 -10.51 7.40 5.66
C HIS A 258 -11.94 7.24 6.25
N LEU A 259 -12.25 7.93 7.34
CA LEU A 259 -13.55 7.84 8.03
C LEU A 259 -14.60 8.85 7.58
N GLY A 260 -14.45 9.47 6.41
CA GLY A 260 -15.42 10.39 5.82
C GLY A 260 -16.87 9.90 5.74
N HIS A 261 -17.10 8.60 5.71
CA HIS A 261 -18.44 8.01 5.76
C HIS A 261 -19.14 8.19 7.12
N ILE A 262 -18.36 8.40 8.19
CA ILE A 262 -18.81 8.71 9.54
C ILE A 262 -18.73 10.22 9.78
N THR A 263 -17.57 10.83 9.52
CA THR A 263 -17.31 12.24 9.87
C THR A 263 -18.00 13.24 8.92
N ASN A 264 -18.32 12.81 7.70
CA ASN A 264 -18.96 13.65 6.68
C ASN A 264 -20.12 12.90 5.98
N ALA A 265 -21.03 12.34 6.78
CA ALA A 265 -22.24 11.69 6.29
C ALA A 265 -23.07 12.60 5.35
N PRO A 266 -23.81 12.06 4.37
CA PRO A 266 -24.13 10.64 4.15
C PRO A 266 -23.22 9.95 3.11
N ARG A 267 -21.92 10.21 3.12
CA ARG A 267 -20.96 9.62 2.16
C ARG A 267 -20.75 8.13 2.46
N GLY A 268 -20.55 7.33 1.41
CA GLY A 268 -20.17 5.93 1.57
C GLY A 268 -18.68 5.75 1.90
N PRO A 269 -18.26 4.58 2.42
CA PRO A 269 -16.85 4.29 2.66
C PRO A 269 -16.01 4.45 1.38
N HIS A 270 -14.87 5.14 1.49
CA HIS A 270 -13.91 5.22 0.40
C HIS A 270 -12.92 4.06 0.54
N VAL A 271 -12.94 3.13 -0.42
CA VAL A 271 -12.13 1.92 -0.38
C VAL A 271 -11.44 1.72 -1.72
N ALA A 272 -10.19 1.25 -1.69
CA ALA A 272 -9.44 0.85 -2.87
C ALA A 272 -8.43 -0.23 -2.47
N TRP A 273 -8.34 -1.29 -3.27
CA TRP A 273 -7.50 -2.43 -2.95
C TRP A 273 -6.02 -2.06 -2.87
N SER A 274 -5.55 -1.15 -3.73
CA SER A 274 -4.19 -0.63 -3.68
C SER A 274 -3.86 -0.02 -2.30
N TYR A 275 -4.78 0.73 -1.71
CA TYR A 275 -4.59 1.30 -0.36
C TYR A 275 -4.73 0.25 0.74
N HIS A 276 -5.57 -0.77 0.56
CA HIS A 276 -5.62 -1.89 1.48
C HIS A 276 -4.25 -2.60 1.60
N LEU A 277 -3.53 -2.75 0.49
CA LEU A 277 -2.16 -3.30 0.49
C LEU A 277 -1.17 -2.38 1.23
N VAL A 278 -1.30 -1.05 1.06
CA VAL A 278 -0.51 -0.07 1.82
C VAL A 278 -0.81 -0.16 3.32
N HIS A 279 -2.08 -0.32 3.71
CA HIS A 279 -2.43 -0.53 5.11
C HIS A 279 -1.78 -1.79 5.69
N LEU A 280 -1.76 -2.89 4.93
CA LEU A 280 -1.10 -4.13 5.35
C LEU A 280 0.42 -3.98 5.49
N GLN A 281 1.06 -3.25 4.59
CA GLN A 281 2.50 -2.94 4.66
C GLN A 281 2.82 -2.19 5.97
N LEU A 282 2.06 -1.15 6.27
CA LEU A 282 2.25 -0.29 7.45
C LEU A 282 1.91 -1.01 8.75
N LEU A 283 0.79 -1.74 8.80
CA LEU A 283 0.45 -2.59 9.95
C LEU A 283 1.48 -3.69 10.17
N GLY A 284 2.05 -4.26 9.11
CA GLY A 284 3.14 -5.23 9.21
C GLY A 284 4.37 -4.63 9.90
N ALA A 285 4.76 -3.41 9.51
CA ALA A 285 5.85 -2.68 10.16
C ALA A 285 5.55 -2.36 11.63
N LEU A 286 4.39 -1.77 11.93
CA LEU A 286 4.00 -1.42 13.29
C LEU A 286 3.85 -2.64 14.19
N LYS A 287 3.31 -3.75 13.67
CA LYS A 287 3.27 -5.05 14.35
C LYS A 287 4.66 -5.58 14.65
N TYR A 288 5.62 -5.43 13.73
CA TYR A 288 7.00 -5.85 13.97
C TYR A 288 7.65 -5.03 15.09
N LEU A 289 7.38 -3.72 15.10
CA LEU A 289 7.90 -2.79 16.11
C LEU A 289 7.29 -2.96 17.49
N ASN A 290 6.01 -3.37 17.57
CA ASN A 290 5.30 -3.65 18.82
C ASN A 290 4.61 -5.02 18.78
N PRO A 291 5.37 -6.13 18.88
CA PRO A 291 4.82 -7.48 18.69
C PRO A 291 3.85 -7.92 19.80
N THR A 292 3.81 -7.21 20.93
CA THR A 292 2.88 -7.46 22.03
C THR A 292 1.52 -6.81 21.84
N ASP A 293 1.38 -5.91 20.87
CA ASP A 293 0.13 -5.28 20.51
C ASP A 293 -0.85 -6.30 19.93
N LYS A 294 -1.98 -6.47 20.63
CA LYS A 294 -3.00 -7.44 20.22
C LYS A 294 -3.95 -6.88 19.16
N VAL A 295 -4.19 -5.57 19.13
CA VAL A 295 -5.16 -4.95 18.23
C VAL A 295 -4.56 -4.83 16.84
N VAL A 296 -3.36 -4.25 16.73
CA VAL A 296 -2.61 -4.18 15.46
C VAL A 296 -2.39 -5.60 14.91
N SER A 297 -1.99 -6.55 15.76
CA SER A 297 -1.80 -7.95 15.34
C SER A 297 -3.08 -8.60 14.82
N PHE A 298 -4.22 -8.33 15.47
CA PHE A 298 -5.52 -8.85 15.05
C PHE A 298 -5.90 -8.30 13.68
N TYR A 299 -5.89 -6.97 13.50
CA TYR A 299 -6.30 -6.34 12.24
C TYR A 299 -5.35 -6.66 11.09
N TYR A 300 -4.04 -6.74 11.33
CA TYR A 300 -3.10 -7.24 10.34
C TYR A 300 -3.46 -8.66 9.87
N GLY A 301 -3.71 -9.59 10.81
CA GLY A 301 -4.09 -10.97 10.48
C GLY A 301 -5.43 -11.08 9.74
N GLN A 302 -6.43 -10.31 10.20
CA GLN A 302 -7.76 -10.25 9.61
C GLN A 302 -7.72 -9.68 8.18
N TRP A 303 -7.08 -8.54 7.97
CA TRP A 303 -6.96 -7.91 6.65
C TRP A 303 -6.11 -8.75 5.70
N CYS A 304 -5.04 -9.39 6.18
CA CYS A 304 -4.27 -10.35 5.38
C CYS A 304 -5.14 -11.54 4.94
N SER A 305 -6.17 -11.92 5.69
CA SER A 305 -7.08 -13.00 5.29
C SER A 305 -7.94 -12.62 4.08
N TYR A 306 -8.24 -11.34 3.88
CA TYR A 306 -9.03 -10.86 2.75
C TYR A 306 -8.31 -11.03 1.43
N GLN A 307 -6.99 -10.89 1.42
CA GLN A 307 -6.18 -11.22 0.24
C GLN A 307 -6.35 -12.68 -0.20
N ARG A 308 -6.44 -13.60 0.77
CA ARG A 308 -6.63 -15.03 0.53
C ARG A 308 -8.06 -15.36 0.11
N ALA A 309 -9.05 -14.66 0.66
CA ALA A 309 -10.47 -14.91 0.41
C ALA A 309 -10.95 -14.40 -0.97
N LEU A 310 -10.35 -13.33 -1.49
CA LEU A 310 -10.77 -12.71 -2.75
C LEU A 310 -10.30 -13.45 -4.01
N SER A 311 -9.36 -14.38 -3.87
CA SER A 311 -8.78 -15.07 -5.02
C SER A 311 -9.25 -16.49 -5.10
N GLN A 312 -10.26 -16.69 -5.94
CA GLN A 312 -10.84 -18.00 -6.20
C GLN A 312 -10.78 -18.28 -7.69
N ILE A 313 -10.59 -19.55 -8.02
CA ILE A 313 -10.79 -20.05 -9.37
C ILE A 313 -11.78 -21.20 -9.33
N VAL A 314 -12.89 -21.02 -10.05
CA VAL A 314 -13.93 -22.03 -10.19
C VAL A 314 -13.77 -22.69 -11.53
N LEU A 315 -13.50 -24.00 -11.52
CA LEU A 315 -13.46 -24.84 -12.72
C LEU A 315 -14.80 -25.55 -12.88
N SER A 316 -15.38 -25.47 -14.07
CA SER A 316 -16.67 -26.09 -14.38
C SER A 316 -16.71 -26.57 -15.84
N PRO A 317 -17.47 -27.63 -16.16
CA PRO A 317 -17.71 -28.00 -17.55
C PRO A 317 -18.62 -26.97 -18.22
N ALA A 318 -18.39 -26.71 -19.52
CA ALA A 318 -19.24 -25.79 -20.28
C ALA A 318 -20.66 -26.33 -20.51
N SER A 319 -20.83 -27.66 -20.52
CA SER A 319 -22.12 -28.32 -20.66
C SER A 319 -22.04 -29.77 -20.15
N GLY A 320 -22.92 -30.15 -19.22
CA GLY A 320 -23.00 -31.52 -18.70
C GLY A 320 -21.80 -31.96 -17.85
N THR A 321 -21.88 -33.15 -17.27
CA THR A 321 -20.82 -33.73 -16.41
C THR A 321 -20.39 -35.14 -16.84
N THR A 322 -20.92 -35.62 -17.96
CA THR A 322 -20.64 -36.94 -18.53
C THR A 322 -20.46 -36.81 -20.04
N PHE A 323 -19.40 -37.40 -20.57
CA PHE A 323 -19.02 -37.33 -21.99
C PHE A 323 -18.68 -38.71 -22.50
N LYS A 324 -18.69 -38.92 -23.83
CA LYS A 324 -18.24 -40.17 -24.45
C LYS A 324 -16.77 -40.09 -24.86
N ALA A 325 -16.10 -41.23 -24.97
CA ALA A 325 -14.76 -41.29 -25.50
C ALA A 325 -14.72 -40.70 -26.92
N GLY A 326 -13.71 -39.90 -27.23
CA GLY A 326 -13.65 -39.17 -28.51
C GLY A 326 -14.52 -37.91 -28.58
N GLN A 327 -15.44 -37.68 -27.64
CA GLN A 327 -16.32 -36.51 -27.66
C GLN A 327 -15.59 -35.26 -27.19
N LEU A 328 -15.51 -34.25 -28.07
CA LEU A 328 -15.03 -32.91 -27.73
C LEU A 328 -15.90 -32.26 -26.64
N PHE A 329 -15.26 -31.67 -25.62
CA PHE A 329 -15.91 -30.79 -24.66
C PHE A 329 -15.01 -29.65 -24.19
N TYR A 330 -15.59 -28.71 -23.44
CA TYR A 330 -14.89 -27.53 -22.93
C TYR A 330 -15.02 -27.41 -21.41
N LEU A 331 -13.96 -26.89 -20.78
CA LEU A 331 -13.96 -26.49 -19.38
C LEU A 331 -13.81 -24.97 -19.27
N ASN A 332 -14.62 -24.34 -18.43
CA ASN A 332 -14.53 -22.94 -18.09
C ASN A 332 -13.86 -22.79 -16.73
N ALA A 333 -12.80 -21.98 -16.67
CA ALA A 333 -12.23 -21.49 -15.43
C ALA A 333 -12.58 -20.01 -15.26
N GLN A 334 -13.22 -19.67 -14.14
CA GLN A 334 -13.52 -18.29 -13.76
C GLN A 334 -12.69 -17.90 -12.54
N ILE A 335 -11.89 -16.84 -12.67
CA ILE A 335 -11.08 -16.26 -11.60
C ILE A 335 -11.81 -15.05 -11.04
N ASN A 336 -11.84 -14.96 -9.71
CA ASN A 336 -12.19 -13.78 -8.94
C ASN A 336 -10.89 -13.22 -8.34
N PRO A 337 -10.63 -11.91 -8.43
CA PRO A 337 -11.39 -10.91 -9.19
C PRO A 337 -11.26 -11.07 -10.71
N ASN A 338 -12.33 -10.71 -11.42
CA ASN A 338 -12.49 -10.90 -12.87
C ASN A 338 -11.62 -9.97 -13.73
N TYR A 339 -10.79 -9.13 -13.10
CA TYR A 339 -9.74 -8.38 -13.78
C TYR A 339 -8.42 -9.16 -13.89
N ALA A 340 -8.34 -10.40 -13.39
CA ALA A 340 -7.15 -11.25 -13.56
C ALA A 340 -6.78 -11.42 -15.05
N ILE A 341 -5.50 -11.21 -15.36
CA ILE A 341 -4.92 -11.33 -16.70
C ILE A 341 -3.84 -12.41 -16.76
N GLY A 342 -3.33 -12.74 -17.95
CA GLY A 342 -2.27 -13.74 -18.10
C GLY A 342 -2.81 -15.12 -18.47
N PHE A 343 -2.32 -16.18 -17.82
CA PHE A 343 -2.60 -17.56 -18.23
C PHE A 343 -3.00 -18.47 -17.08
N ALA A 344 -3.85 -19.45 -17.39
CA ALA A 344 -4.21 -20.56 -16.51
C ALA A 344 -3.77 -21.89 -17.14
N ASN A 345 -3.31 -22.82 -16.30
CA ASN A 345 -2.83 -24.15 -16.70
C ASN A 345 -3.80 -25.22 -16.20
N LEU A 346 -4.23 -26.10 -17.09
CA LEU A 346 -5.08 -27.24 -16.80
C LEU A 346 -4.23 -28.50 -16.65
N THR A 347 -4.48 -29.26 -15.59
CA THR A 347 -3.94 -30.60 -15.38
C THR A 347 -5.05 -31.63 -15.25
N ASP A 348 -4.72 -32.90 -15.47
CA ASP A 348 -5.57 -34.06 -15.23
C ASP A 348 -4.79 -35.08 -14.39
N GLY A 349 -5.24 -35.32 -13.16
CA GLY A 349 -4.50 -36.17 -12.21
C GLY A 349 -3.07 -35.68 -11.94
N GLY A 350 -2.82 -34.38 -12.09
CA GLY A 350 -1.48 -33.77 -11.99
C GLY A 350 -0.68 -33.72 -13.30
N THR A 351 -1.12 -34.42 -14.35
CA THR A 351 -0.47 -34.37 -15.68
C THR A 351 -0.88 -33.11 -16.43
N PRO A 352 0.05 -32.30 -16.98
CA PRO A 352 -0.30 -31.13 -17.79
C PRO A 352 -1.13 -31.50 -19.03
N VAL A 353 -2.26 -30.80 -19.22
CA VAL A 353 -3.15 -30.99 -20.38
C VAL A 353 -2.99 -29.84 -21.37
N SER A 354 -3.22 -28.60 -20.91
CA SER A 354 -3.17 -27.41 -21.77
C SER A 354 -3.03 -26.13 -20.96
N LYS A 355 -2.75 -25.03 -21.67
CA LYS A 355 -2.63 -23.68 -21.13
C LYS A 355 -3.56 -22.76 -21.90
N ALA A 356 -4.30 -21.90 -21.20
CA ALA A 356 -5.26 -20.96 -21.79
C ALA A 356 -4.99 -19.53 -21.31
N THR A 357 -5.24 -18.56 -22.18
CA THR A 357 -5.14 -17.13 -21.85
C THR A 357 -6.43 -16.67 -21.16
N LEU A 358 -6.29 -15.78 -20.19
CA LEU A 358 -7.42 -15.15 -19.51
C LEU A 358 -7.94 -13.95 -20.31
N GLY A 359 -9.26 -13.87 -20.48
CA GLY A 359 -9.97 -12.67 -20.91
C GLY A 359 -11.07 -12.35 -19.91
N ASN A 360 -11.01 -11.17 -19.27
CA ASN A 360 -11.93 -10.78 -18.18
C ASN A 360 -12.02 -11.84 -17.07
N GLY A 361 -10.86 -12.34 -16.61
CA GLY A 361 -10.78 -13.36 -15.56
C GLY A 361 -11.31 -14.73 -15.96
N ARG A 362 -11.61 -14.97 -17.24
CA ARG A 362 -12.12 -16.25 -17.75
C ARG A 362 -11.12 -16.92 -18.67
N ALA A 363 -10.86 -18.20 -18.46
CA ALA A 363 -10.10 -19.07 -19.35
C ALA A 363 -10.98 -20.23 -19.82
N ILE A 364 -10.83 -20.62 -21.08
CA ILE A 364 -11.57 -21.73 -21.69
C ILE A 364 -10.56 -22.77 -22.16
N PHE A 365 -10.75 -24.01 -21.71
CA PHE A 365 -9.92 -25.15 -22.10
C PHE A 365 -10.70 -26.08 -23.01
N ARG A 366 -10.06 -26.51 -24.10
CA ARG A 366 -10.60 -27.46 -25.06
C ARG A 366 -10.05 -28.85 -24.74
N ILE A 367 -10.94 -29.83 -24.58
CA ILE A 367 -10.57 -31.24 -24.41
C ILE A 367 -10.94 -32.00 -25.68
N ASP A 368 -9.91 -32.37 -26.44
CA ASP A 368 -10.05 -33.17 -27.65
C ASP A 368 -9.86 -34.66 -27.35
N ASN A 369 -10.71 -35.50 -27.93
CA ASN A 369 -10.60 -36.95 -27.90
C ASN A 369 -10.30 -37.56 -26.50
N PRO A 370 -11.12 -37.30 -25.48
CA PRO A 370 -10.91 -37.88 -24.16
C PRO A 370 -11.00 -39.41 -24.20
N THR A 371 -10.18 -40.08 -23.39
CA THR A 371 -10.22 -41.54 -23.22
C THR A 371 -11.34 -41.93 -22.26
N ALA A 372 -11.86 -43.16 -22.36
CA ALA A 372 -12.81 -43.66 -21.36
C ALA A 372 -12.14 -43.76 -19.98
N GLY A 373 -12.86 -43.36 -18.93
CA GLY A 373 -12.36 -43.37 -17.55
C GLY A 373 -12.78 -42.14 -16.75
N THR A 374 -12.24 -42.03 -15.53
CA THR A 374 -12.43 -40.86 -14.68
C THR A 374 -11.23 -39.93 -14.83
N HIS A 375 -11.51 -38.70 -15.23
CA HIS A 375 -10.53 -37.62 -15.35
C HIS A 375 -10.70 -36.64 -14.19
N ASN A 376 -9.59 -36.23 -13.58
CA ASN A 376 -9.57 -35.37 -12.39
C ASN A 376 -8.91 -34.05 -12.75
N TYR A 377 -9.70 -33.16 -13.36
CA TYR A 377 -9.22 -31.89 -13.87
C TYR A 377 -9.00 -30.88 -12.76
N GLN A 378 -7.91 -30.12 -12.84
CA GLN A 378 -7.64 -29.00 -11.95
C GLN A 378 -7.01 -27.86 -12.73
N VAL A 379 -7.41 -26.62 -12.44
CA VAL A 379 -6.79 -25.44 -13.03
C VAL A 379 -5.99 -24.69 -11.99
N SER A 380 -4.77 -24.31 -12.36
CA SER A 380 -3.94 -23.39 -11.61
C SER A 380 -3.77 -22.09 -12.38
N TYR A 381 -4.01 -20.98 -11.70
CA TYR A 381 -3.65 -19.65 -12.15
C TYR A 381 -2.35 -19.23 -11.47
N THR A 382 -1.41 -18.71 -12.26
CA THR A 382 -0.20 -18.09 -11.71
C THR A 382 -0.41 -16.59 -11.66
N SER A 383 -0.11 -15.99 -10.51
CA SER A 383 -0.35 -14.57 -10.25
C SER A 383 0.13 -13.65 -11.38
N ASP A 384 -0.68 -12.64 -11.71
CA ASP A 384 -0.33 -11.52 -12.60
C ASP A 384 0.25 -10.31 -11.85
N GLY A 385 0.45 -10.44 -10.54
CA GLY A 385 0.89 -9.37 -9.67
C GLY A 385 -0.22 -8.54 -9.01
N THR A 386 -1.47 -8.65 -9.47
CA THR A 386 -2.65 -8.01 -8.88
C THR A 386 -3.61 -9.03 -8.25
N VAL A 387 -3.69 -10.21 -8.84
CA VAL A 387 -4.42 -11.37 -8.35
C VAL A 387 -3.41 -12.46 -8.02
N PRO A 388 -3.45 -13.04 -6.82
CA PRO A 388 -2.55 -14.11 -6.44
C PRO A 388 -2.79 -15.42 -7.16
N SER A 389 -1.76 -16.27 -7.11
CA SER A 389 -1.85 -17.63 -7.63
C SER A 389 -2.92 -18.39 -6.87
N VAL A 390 -3.80 -19.06 -7.60
CA VAL A 390 -4.91 -19.82 -7.04
C VAL A 390 -5.10 -21.11 -7.83
N THR A 391 -5.49 -22.17 -7.14
CA THR A 391 -5.80 -23.47 -7.74
C THR A 391 -7.24 -23.84 -7.45
N SER A 392 -7.94 -24.39 -8.44
CA SER A 392 -9.33 -24.80 -8.28
C SER A 392 -9.43 -26.03 -7.39
N ASN A 393 -10.63 -26.30 -6.89
CA ASN A 393 -10.97 -27.66 -6.47
C ASN A 393 -10.84 -28.62 -7.67
N VAL A 394 -10.63 -29.91 -7.39
CA VAL A 394 -10.61 -30.96 -8.41
C VAL A 394 -12.02 -31.13 -8.99
N LEU A 395 -12.13 -31.09 -10.31
CA LEU A 395 -13.34 -31.39 -11.07
C LEU A 395 -13.21 -32.79 -11.66
N SER A 396 -13.90 -33.76 -11.06
CA SER A 396 -13.97 -35.13 -11.59
C SER A 396 -15.01 -35.23 -12.70
N ILE A 397 -14.60 -35.71 -13.87
CA ILE A 397 -15.45 -35.96 -15.03
C ILE A 397 -15.34 -37.43 -15.42
N THR A 398 -16.50 -38.08 -15.60
CA THR A 398 -16.56 -39.45 -16.11
C THR A 398 -16.77 -39.43 -17.62
N VAL A 399 -15.86 -40.09 -18.32
CA VAL A 399 -15.93 -40.31 -19.76
C VAL A 399 -16.32 -41.77 -19.99
N THR A 400 -17.53 -41.98 -20.52
CA THR A 400 -18.02 -43.32 -20.86
C THR A 400 -17.41 -43.79 -22.17
N PRO A 401 -17.34 -45.12 -22.41
CA PRO A 401 -16.93 -45.66 -23.71
C PRO A 401 -17.68 -45.05 -24.91
#